data_AF-A0A258BPL5-F1
#
_entry.id   AF-A0A258BPL5-F1
#
_cell.length_a   1.000
_cell.length_b   1.000
_cell.length_c   1.000
_cell.angle_alpha   90.00
_cell.angle_beta   90.00
_cell.angle_gamma   90.00
#
_symmetry.space_group_name_H-M   'P 1'
#
loop_
_entity.id
_entity.type
_entity.pdbx_description
1 polymer ?
#
loop_
_entity_poly.entity_id
_entity_poly.type
_entity_poly.pdbx_seq_one_letter_code
_entity_poly.pdbx_strand_id
1 'polypeptide(L)'
;VMVPEADVPLEDAIRSYLFNSQLLQFPGEDRLVLVAPLEAQETASTRRFCEQMVAGNGPIGRVEYVDVRQSMRNGGGPACLRLRVVMTEDELAECHSGVLLDEELIDDLQAVIRKTYRDRLSPADLADPAFADECRIAREELLRVLELEDIA
;
A
#
# COMPACT_ATOMS: atom_id res chain seq x y z
N VAL A 1 9.20 11.69 16.83
CA VAL A 1 8.20 11.11 17.77
C VAL A 1 8.78 9.81 18.28
N MET A 2 8.79 9.60 19.60
CA MET A 2 9.25 8.35 20.22
C MET A 2 8.01 7.67 20.81
N VAL A 3 7.91 6.35 20.69
CA VAL A 3 6.82 5.56 21.26
C VAL A 3 7.34 4.80 22.47
N PRO A 4 6.90 5.12 23.69
CA PRO A 4 7.31 4.38 24.89
C PRO A 4 6.79 2.95 24.88
N GLU A 5 7.57 2.00 25.37
CA GLU A 5 7.17 0.59 25.54
C GLU A 5 5.94 0.44 26.45
N ALA A 6 5.79 1.34 27.44
CA ALA A 6 4.62 1.38 28.33
C ALA A 6 3.32 1.78 27.60
N ASP A 7 3.41 2.51 26.49
CA ASP A 7 2.26 2.94 25.70
C ASP A 7 1.92 1.93 24.62
N VAL A 8 2.95 1.42 23.93
CA VAL A 8 2.87 0.38 22.91
C VAL A 8 3.94 -0.67 23.17
N PRO A 9 3.57 -1.83 23.75
CA PRO A 9 4.49 -2.95 23.91
C PRO A 9 5.03 -3.44 22.56
N LEU A 10 6.24 -4.02 22.56
CA LEU A 10 6.89 -4.48 21.33
C LEU A 10 6.04 -5.51 20.55
N GLU A 11 5.37 -6.41 21.27
CA GLU A 11 4.48 -7.41 20.65
C GLU A 11 3.34 -6.74 19.86
N ASP A 12 2.74 -5.69 20.41
CA ASP A 12 1.70 -4.92 19.75
C ASP A 12 2.25 -4.14 18.55
N ALA A 13 3.43 -3.54 18.67
CA ALA A 13 4.08 -2.85 17.56
C ALA A 13 4.36 -3.78 16.36
N ILE A 14 4.77 -5.04 16.64
CA ILE A 14 4.99 -6.06 15.62
C ILE A 14 3.67 -6.52 15.03
N ARG A 15 2.69 -6.88 15.87
CA ARG A 15 1.39 -7.39 15.41
C ARG A 15 0.63 -6.37 14.57
N SER A 16 0.66 -5.11 14.98
CA SER A 16 -0.14 -4.06 14.37
C SER A 16 0.53 -3.42 13.15
N TYR A 17 1.82 -3.67 12.93
CA TYR A 17 2.63 -3.01 11.90
C TYR A 17 2.61 -1.47 11.98
N LEU A 18 2.44 -0.88 13.19
CA LEU A 18 2.35 0.57 13.37
C LEU A 18 3.52 1.31 12.70
N PHE A 19 4.74 0.80 12.84
CA PHE A 19 5.94 1.41 12.25
C PHE A 19 6.15 1.11 10.78
N ASN A 20 5.36 0.19 10.21
CA ASN A 20 5.29 -0.02 8.76
C ASN A 20 4.22 0.88 8.09
N SER A 21 3.89 1.99 8.73
CA SER A 21 3.03 3.04 8.18
C SER A 21 3.81 3.96 7.23
N GLN A 22 3.08 4.67 6.37
CA GLN A 22 3.65 5.78 5.59
C GLN A 22 3.43 7.10 6.33
N LEU A 23 4.38 8.02 6.24
CA LEU A 23 4.26 9.37 6.76
C LEU A 23 4.33 10.35 5.59
N LEU A 24 3.21 11.01 5.31
CA LEU A 24 3.00 11.79 4.10
C LEU A 24 2.67 13.25 4.43
N GLN A 25 3.13 14.15 3.58
CA GLN A 25 2.63 15.53 3.51
C GLN A 25 1.48 15.54 2.51
N PHE A 26 0.23 15.60 2.98
CA PHE A 26 -0.93 15.65 2.09
C PHE A 26 -1.11 17.06 1.51
N PRO A 27 -1.49 17.20 0.23
CA PRO A 27 -1.83 18.51 -0.33
C PRO A 27 -2.95 19.18 0.48
N GLY A 28 -2.72 20.43 0.88
CA GLY A 28 -3.69 21.22 1.65
C GLY A 28 -3.77 20.91 3.16
N GLU A 29 -2.98 19.97 3.68
CA GLU A 29 -2.89 19.72 5.12
C GLU A 29 -1.64 20.38 5.73
N ASP A 30 -1.79 21.10 6.84
CA ASP A 30 -0.65 21.73 7.54
C ASP A 30 0.20 20.73 8.33
N ARG A 31 -0.36 19.56 8.65
CA ARG A 31 0.26 18.50 9.45
C ARG A 31 0.37 17.22 8.62
N LEU A 32 1.30 16.36 9.00
CA LEU A 32 1.56 15.09 8.33
C LEU A 32 0.42 14.09 8.55
N VAL A 33 0.20 13.23 7.57
CA VAL A 33 -0.75 12.12 7.62
C VAL A 33 0.02 10.82 7.82
N LEU A 34 -0.38 10.03 8.81
CA LEU A 34 0.12 8.68 8.99
C LEU A 34 -0.83 7.69 8.29
N VAL A 35 -0.39 7.01 7.24
CA VAL A 35 -1.16 5.94 6.58
C VAL A 35 -0.77 4.60 7.21
N ALA A 36 -1.64 4.06 8.06
CA ALA A 36 -1.42 2.87 8.87
C ALA A 36 -2.34 1.71 8.46
N PRO A 37 -1.95 0.44 8.67
CA PRO A 37 -2.84 -0.69 8.39
C PRO A 37 -3.98 -0.76 9.43
N LEU A 38 -5.10 -1.39 9.06
CA LEU A 38 -6.23 -1.61 9.98
C LEU A 38 -5.84 -2.31 11.29
N GLU A 39 -4.84 -3.20 11.26
CA GLU A 39 -4.33 -3.89 12.45
C GLU A 39 -3.81 -2.91 13.53
N ALA A 40 -3.34 -1.72 13.13
CA ALA A 40 -2.97 -0.62 14.03
C ALA A 40 -4.18 0.04 14.70
N GLN A 41 -5.34 0.05 14.03
CA GLN A 41 -6.62 0.51 14.60
C GLN A 41 -7.27 -0.56 15.49
N GLU A 42 -7.13 -1.83 15.13
CA GLU A 42 -7.72 -2.97 15.84
C GLU A 42 -6.96 -3.27 17.14
N THR A 43 -5.65 -3.04 17.16
CA THR A 43 -4.79 -3.22 18.35
C THR A 43 -4.99 -2.04 19.32
N ALA A 44 -5.48 -2.32 20.54
CA ALA A 44 -5.95 -1.28 21.46
C ALA A 44 -4.86 -0.29 21.91
N SER A 45 -3.64 -0.75 22.18
CA SER A 45 -2.51 0.08 22.59
C SER A 45 -2.09 1.05 21.48
N THR A 46 -1.98 0.56 20.25
CA THR A 46 -1.59 1.35 19.08
C THR A 46 -2.68 2.32 18.65
N ARG A 47 -3.95 1.91 18.69
CA ARG A 47 -5.08 2.83 18.46
C ARG A 47 -5.06 3.99 19.45
N ARG A 48 -4.97 3.69 20.75
CA ARG A 48 -4.91 4.71 21.80
C ARG A 48 -3.72 5.64 21.60
N PHE A 49 -2.55 5.10 21.26
CA PHE A 49 -1.37 5.88 20.97
C PHE A 49 -1.57 6.82 19.77
N CYS A 50 -2.14 6.31 18.67
CA CYS A 50 -2.47 7.11 17.48
C CYS A 50 -3.45 8.25 17.81
N GLU A 51 -4.51 7.97 18.56
CA GLU A 51 -5.49 8.97 18.99
C GLU A 51 -4.83 10.08 19.84
N GLN A 52 -3.98 9.71 20.80
CA GLN A 52 -3.23 10.66 21.63
C GLN A 52 -2.24 11.49 20.81
N MET A 53 -1.53 10.85 19.88
CA MET A 53 -0.56 11.50 19.00
C MET A 53 -1.23 12.55 18.12
N VAL A 54 -2.40 12.24 17.56
CA VAL A 54 -3.21 13.16 16.73
C VAL A 54 -3.76 14.31 17.56
N ALA A 55 -4.26 14.03 18.77
CA ALA A 55 -4.80 15.05 19.68
C ALA A 55 -3.73 16.01 20.22
N GLY A 56 -2.46 15.61 20.22
CA GLY A 56 -1.33 16.45 20.61
C GLY A 56 -1.02 17.55 19.58
N ASN A 57 -0.04 18.40 19.91
CA ASN A 57 0.49 19.45 19.04
C ASN A 57 1.68 18.98 18.17
N GLY A 58 1.85 17.67 18.01
CA GLY A 58 2.93 17.08 17.23
C GLY A 58 2.73 17.24 15.71
N PRO A 59 3.69 16.80 14.90
CA PRO A 59 3.65 17.01 13.44
C PRO A 59 2.59 16.17 12.73
N ILE A 60 2.05 15.11 13.35
CA ILE A 60 1.07 14.21 12.73
C ILE A 60 -0.34 14.68 13.07
N GLY A 61 -1.11 15.09 12.05
CA GLY A 61 -2.44 15.69 12.17
C GLY A 61 -3.59 14.70 12.14
N ARG A 62 -3.40 13.55 11.50
CA ARG A 62 -4.39 12.46 11.46
C ARG A 62 -3.73 11.13 11.10
N VAL A 63 -4.49 10.05 11.32
CA VAL A 63 -4.15 8.71 10.86
C VAL A 63 -5.21 8.27 9.85
N GLU A 64 -4.76 7.84 8.67
CA GLU A 64 -5.58 7.17 7.65
C GLU A 64 -5.37 5.66 7.79
N TYR A 65 -6.44 4.89 8.02
CA TYR A 65 -6.35 3.44 8.17
C TYR A 65 -6.76 2.74 6.88
N VAL A 66 -5.89 1.87 6.35
CA VAL A 66 -6.10 1.16 5.08
C VAL A 66 -6.19 -0.35 5.27
N ASP A 67 -7.12 -0.99 4.55
CA ASP A 67 -7.23 -2.46 4.52
C ASP A 67 -6.25 -3.04 3.50
N VAL A 68 -5.14 -3.58 4.00
CA VAL A 68 -4.15 -4.32 3.22
C VAL A 68 -3.97 -5.74 3.76
N ARG A 69 -5.03 -6.34 4.33
CA ARG A 69 -4.98 -7.62 5.05
C ARG A 69 -4.34 -8.78 4.26
N GLN A 70 -4.54 -8.82 2.94
CA GLN A 70 -3.91 -9.83 2.09
C GLN A 70 -2.38 -9.72 2.09
N SER A 71 -1.84 -8.50 2.07
CA SER A 71 -0.40 -8.25 2.17
C SER A 71 0.10 -8.46 3.61
N MET A 72 -0.65 -8.00 4.60
CA MET A 72 -0.33 -8.16 6.02
C MET A 72 -0.21 -9.63 6.44
N ARG A 73 -1.03 -10.53 5.90
CA ARG A 73 -0.91 -11.99 6.11
C ARG A 73 0.43 -12.56 5.62
N ASN A 74 1.12 -11.86 4.73
CA ASN A 74 2.47 -12.17 4.25
C ASN A 74 3.53 -11.19 4.78
N GLY A 75 3.21 -10.41 5.81
CA GLY A 75 4.14 -9.48 6.46
C GLY A 75 4.41 -8.19 5.69
N GLY A 76 3.55 -7.79 4.76
CA GLY A 76 3.62 -6.51 4.04
C GLY A 76 2.58 -5.52 4.53
N GLY A 77 3.00 -4.46 5.22
CA GLY A 77 2.13 -3.32 5.54
C GLY A 77 2.23 -2.20 4.49
N PRO A 78 1.61 -1.03 4.74
CA PRO A 78 1.54 0.07 3.77
C PRO A 78 2.90 0.57 3.27
N ALA A 79 3.92 0.58 4.14
CA ALA A 79 5.26 0.99 3.76
C ALA A 79 6.03 -0.08 2.97
N CYS A 80 5.68 -1.37 3.07
CA CYS A 80 6.30 -2.44 2.28
C CYS A 80 5.83 -2.44 0.83
N LEU A 81 4.62 -1.92 0.55
CA LEU A 81 4.00 -1.95 -0.78
C LEU A 81 4.45 -0.80 -1.71
N ARG A 82 5.49 -0.05 -1.33
CA ARG A 82 5.88 1.18 -2.04
C ARG A 82 7.37 1.43 -2.02
N LEU A 83 7.85 2.04 -3.09
CA LEU A 83 9.18 2.65 -3.19
C LEU A 83 9.02 4.18 -3.18
N ARG A 84 9.81 4.88 -2.35
CA ARG A 84 9.85 6.35 -2.39
C ARG A 84 10.97 6.79 -3.31
N VAL A 85 10.62 7.56 -4.34
CA VAL A 85 11.56 8.20 -5.25
C VAL A 85 11.26 9.68 -5.25
N VAL A 86 12.25 10.50 -4.86
CA VAL A 86 12.12 11.95 -4.91
C VAL A 86 12.54 12.39 -6.30
N MET A 87 11.69 13.15 -6.97
CA MET A 87 11.91 13.66 -8.33
C MET A 87 11.64 15.15 -8.36
N THR A 88 12.41 15.86 -9.17
CA THR A 88 12.12 17.22 -9.64
C THR A 88 10.99 17.19 -10.68
N GLU A 89 10.46 18.36 -11.05
CA GLU A 89 9.44 18.48 -12.10
C GLU A 89 9.97 17.96 -13.45
N ASP A 90 11.23 18.26 -13.79
CA ASP A 90 11.87 17.79 -15.03
C ASP A 90 12.06 16.27 -15.02
N GLU A 91 12.51 15.69 -13.90
CA GLU A 91 12.65 14.23 -13.76
C GLU A 91 11.31 13.51 -13.81
N LEU A 92 10.25 14.11 -13.26
CA LEU A 92 8.89 13.57 -13.33
C LEU A 92 8.35 13.63 -14.76
N ALA A 93 8.62 14.71 -15.50
CA ALA A 93 8.19 14.87 -16.89
C ALA A 93 8.86 13.87 -17.84
N GLU A 94 10.09 13.46 -17.55
CA GLU A 94 10.83 12.43 -18.31
C GLU A 94 10.53 11.00 -17.83
N CYS A 95 9.74 10.84 -16.77
CA CYS A 95 9.31 9.53 -16.29
C CYS A 95 8.30 8.90 -17.26
N HIS A 96 8.31 7.57 -17.38
CA HIS A 96 7.31 6.84 -18.17
C HIS A 96 5.91 7.14 -17.64
N SER A 97 5.09 7.83 -18.44
CA SER A 97 3.79 8.33 -18.00
C SER A 97 2.76 7.22 -17.74
N GLY A 98 2.87 6.07 -18.44
CA GLY A 98 1.95 4.95 -18.29
C GLY A 98 1.95 4.29 -16.90
N VAL A 99 2.87 4.66 -16.01
CA VAL A 99 2.88 4.21 -14.60
C VAL A 99 2.54 5.31 -13.59
N LEU A 100 2.27 6.54 -14.04
CA LEU A 100 1.82 7.62 -13.16
C LEU A 100 0.30 7.47 -12.95
N LEU A 101 -0.09 7.13 -11.72
CA LEU A 101 -1.49 6.85 -11.38
C LEU A 101 -2.38 8.10 -11.46
N ASP A 102 -3.50 7.95 -12.16
CA ASP A 102 -4.68 8.80 -12.10
C ASP A 102 -5.95 7.93 -11.99
N GLU A 103 -7.14 8.56 -11.95
CA GLU A 103 -8.41 7.83 -11.80
C GLU A 103 -8.73 6.92 -12.99
N GLU A 104 -8.35 7.30 -14.22
CA GLU A 104 -8.58 6.50 -15.43
C GLU A 104 -7.71 5.25 -15.42
N LEU A 105 -6.42 5.40 -15.14
CA LEU A 105 -5.50 4.27 -15.02
C LEU A 105 -5.88 3.33 -13.87
N ILE A 106 -6.40 3.86 -12.76
CA ILE A 106 -6.93 3.01 -11.68
C ILE A 106 -8.10 2.16 -12.18
N ASP A 107 -9.07 2.75 -12.89
CA ASP A 107 -10.22 2.03 -13.43
C ASP A 107 -9.80 0.95 -14.44
N ASP A 108 -8.84 1.26 -15.31
CA ASP A 108 -8.31 0.33 -16.31
C ASP A 108 -7.57 -0.84 -15.65
N LEU A 109 -6.70 -0.58 -14.68
CA LEU A 109 -6.02 -1.62 -13.91
C LEU A 109 -7.03 -2.52 -13.18
N GLN A 110 -8.07 -1.93 -12.58
CA GLN A 110 -9.13 -2.71 -11.94
C GLN A 110 -9.92 -3.56 -12.94
N ALA A 111 -10.16 -3.08 -14.15
CA ALA A 111 -10.82 -3.85 -15.19
C ALA A 111 -10.00 -5.08 -15.59
N VAL A 112 -8.67 -4.94 -15.75
CA VAL A 112 -7.76 -6.07 -16.00
C VAL A 112 -7.81 -7.07 -14.84
N ILE A 113 -7.72 -6.59 -13.60
CA ILE A 113 -7.76 -7.44 -12.41
C ILE A 113 -9.08 -8.23 -12.35
N ARG A 114 -10.23 -7.58 -12.51
CA ARG A 114 -11.55 -8.23 -12.48
C ARG A 114 -11.71 -9.28 -13.57
N LYS A 115 -11.08 -9.08 -14.74
CA LYS A 115 -11.13 -9.99 -15.88
C LYS A 115 -10.21 -11.20 -15.71
N THR A 116 -9.07 -11.05 -15.04
CA THR A 116 -7.97 -12.02 -15.12
C THR A 116 -7.56 -12.67 -13.80
N TYR A 117 -7.87 -12.08 -12.64
CA TYR A 117 -7.45 -12.62 -11.35
C TYR A 117 -8.50 -13.57 -10.77
N ARG A 118 -8.04 -14.71 -10.26
CA ARG A 118 -8.88 -15.63 -9.46
C ARG A 118 -9.22 -14.97 -8.11
N ASP A 119 -10.43 -15.21 -7.61
CA ASP A 119 -10.85 -14.81 -6.26
C ASP A 119 -10.28 -15.72 -5.16
N ARG A 120 -9.77 -16.89 -5.55
CA ARG A 120 -9.09 -17.86 -4.67
C ARG A 120 -7.93 -18.53 -5.41
N LEU A 121 -6.80 -18.65 -4.71
CA LEU A 121 -5.63 -19.39 -5.17
C LEU A 121 -5.06 -20.22 -4.01
N SER A 122 -4.72 -21.48 -4.29
CA SER A 122 -4.06 -22.39 -3.37
C SER A 122 -2.75 -22.90 -3.97
N PRO A 123 -1.82 -23.44 -3.15
CA PRO A 123 -0.57 -23.98 -3.66
C PRO A 123 -0.74 -25.10 -4.71
N ALA A 124 -1.83 -25.87 -4.65
CA ALA A 124 -2.12 -26.93 -5.62
C ALA A 124 -2.47 -26.38 -7.01
N ASP A 125 -3.07 -25.18 -7.07
CA ASP A 125 -3.44 -24.53 -8.32
C ASP A 125 -2.22 -24.06 -9.12
N LEU A 126 -1.06 -23.94 -8.46
CA LEU A 126 0.21 -23.60 -9.14
C LEU A 126 0.67 -24.70 -10.11
N ALA A 127 0.17 -25.93 -9.96
CA ALA A 127 0.45 -27.02 -10.86
C ALA A 127 -0.50 -27.09 -12.07
N ASP A 128 -1.56 -26.27 -12.10
CA ASP A 128 -2.52 -26.20 -13.19
C ASP A 128 -1.90 -25.47 -14.40
N PRO A 129 -1.73 -26.12 -15.57
CA PRO A 129 -1.20 -25.46 -16.77
C PRO A 129 -2.06 -24.28 -17.23
N ALA A 130 -3.38 -24.32 -16.99
CA ALA A 130 -4.27 -23.22 -17.36
C ALA A 130 -3.98 -21.95 -16.54
N PHE A 131 -3.57 -22.10 -15.28
CA PHE A 131 -3.17 -20.96 -14.44
C PHE A 131 -1.95 -20.22 -15.00
N ALA A 132 -1.00 -20.95 -15.61
CA ALA A 132 0.15 -20.34 -16.27
C ALA A 132 -0.28 -19.49 -17.48
N ASP A 133 -1.27 -19.94 -18.25
CA ASP A 133 -1.82 -19.18 -19.37
C ASP A 133 -2.61 -17.96 -18.89
N GLU A 134 -3.41 -18.09 -17.82
CA GLU A 134 -4.09 -16.96 -17.18
C GLU A 134 -3.10 -15.87 -16.73
N CYS A 135 -1.97 -16.28 -16.13
CA CYS A 135 -0.90 -15.36 -15.71
C CYS A 135 -0.26 -14.63 -16.91
N ARG A 136 -0.08 -15.31 -18.05
CA ARG A 136 0.43 -14.68 -19.28
C ARG A 136 -0.56 -13.64 -19.82
N ILE A 137 -1.85 -14.00 -19.87
CA ILE A 137 -2.91 -13.09 -20.30
C ILE A 137 -2.96 -11.87 -19.38
N ALA A 138 -2.97 -12.07 -18.05
CA ALA A 138 -2.96 -10.97 -17.08
C ALA A 138 -1.76 -10.04 -17.28
N ARG A 139 -0.56 -10.61 -17.48
CA ARG A 139 0.65 -9.84 -17.75
C ARG A 139 0.55 -9.03 -19.03
N GLU A 140 0.13 -9.63 -20.14
CA GLU A 140 0.03 -8.93 -21.43
C GLU A 140 -0.99 -7.79 -21.38
N GLU A 141 -2.12 -7.98 -20.70
CA GLU A 141 -3.12 -6.92 -20.52
C GLU A 141 -2.60 -5.80 -19.62
N LEU A 142 -1.88 -6.13 -18.53
CA LEU A 142 -1.25 -5.13 -17.66
C LEU A 142 -0.16 -4.33 -18.40
N LEU A 143 0.69 -4.99 -19.19
CA LEU A 143 1.71 -4.30 -19.97
C LEU A 143 1.09 -3.35 -20.99
N ARG A 144 -0.02 -3.73 -21.62
CA ARG A 144 -0.75 -2.84 -22.53
C ARG A 144 -1.35 -1.63 -21.82
N VAL A 145 -2.00 -1.83 -20.67
CA VAL A 145 -2.59 -0.73 -19.88
C VAL A 145 -1.51 0.24 -19.38
N LEU A 146 -0.33 -0.28 -19.05
CA LEU A 146 0.79 0.51 -18.55
C LEU A 146 1.70 1.05 -19.66
N GLU A 147 1.41 0.81 -20.95
CA GLU A 147 2.27 1.17 -22.08
C GLU A 147 3.71 0.62 -21.97
N LEU A 148 3.84 -0.63 -21.53
CA LEU A 148 5.10 -1.32 -21.24
C LEU A 148 5.29 -2.57 -22.13
N GLU A 149 4.72 -2.61 -23.32
CA GLU A 149 4.84 -3.78 -24.21
C GLU A 149 6.29 -4.06 -24.65
N ASP A 150 7.17 -3.06 -24.63
CA ASP A 150 8.57 -3.21 -25.01
C ASP A 150 9.40 -4.04 -24.02
N ILE A 151 8.89 -4.28 -22.80
CA ILE A 151 9.51 -5.17 -21.80
C ILE A 151 8.78 -6.52 -21.69
N ALA A 152 7.91 -6.83 -22.65
CA ALA A 152 7.18 -8.09 -22.75
C ALA A 152 8.08 -9.30 -23.03
#